data_AF-A0A413WN62-F1
#
_entry.id   AF-A0A413WN62-F1
#
_cell.length_a   1.000
_cell.length_b   1.000
_cell.length_c   1.000
_cell.angle_alpha   90.00
_cell.angle_beta   90.00
_cell.angle_gamma   90.00
#
_symmetry.space_group_name_H-M   'P 1'
#
loop_
_entity.id
_entity.type
_entity.pdbx_description
1 polymer ?
#
loop_
_entity_poly.entity_id
_entity_poly.type
_entity_poly.pdbx_seq_one_letter_code
_entity_poly.pdbx_strand_id
1 'polypeptide(L)'
;MKQDERGYVLILVLVTMAALAVLSLAAIQVNLATNKQTNIRVDETQLDTDVKGVLDVLVADLRTTFPLHDADVVQPYMENQAAFQAKVATVLQANTLYTGDLQSGDNDIRYSITRSTADQANAPFTTVLTLTATGTTKAKPEQPMQTSTYSQEVYVTALPSFLYYVLGSDDVLTINGPPSIRGNMYAGKQLDLKRDATYQLENSKRTLNNNPTSRFYTDGKIDLGDTAKCNGCDFPNYFATSTTPGASERPNIGPVDSSFSKFNFDYSIVQYVNRHKGTSTVDFPYDQPPHVSIFLKNSLRFSAYDYGRPKEADFIPFLRQTFVKENASEPDVFFTNYIDTQRVDQIQELKILESPLGRDTPMIISDSIADSTVPLLLDGDVVIEGTRDITISRPLIVNGNLTIRGKVAFNTTVYSLKDAFIDRAEIRGVSSEQDSSLVLLAKGKILLNRIDEFRNSSSPLQAFLYSDSEQPTRVYAVGSIVNIKGGLFSKGPLEVNTFRGSFKSLPQQTNKQAYFTPGNAISSPDVDDSRLVMEYNEGVFRQIETLPVTNQLQLFVGQQLKK
;
A
#
# COMPACT_ATOMS: atom_id res chain seq x y z
N MET A 1 -5.27 -14.94 101.32
CA MET A 1 -4.83 -14.46 100.00
C MET A 1 -5.41 -15.35 98.88
N LYS A 2 -6.75 -15.40 98.70
CA LYS A 2 -7.41 -16.24 97.67
C LYS A 2 -8.84 -15.78 97.27
N GLN A 3 -9.29 -14.59 97.69
CA GLN A 3 -10.66 -14.11 97.43
C GLN A 3 -10.76 -12.86 96.54
N ASP A 4 -9.66 -12.14 96.28
CA ASP A 4 -9.67 -10.93 95.42
C ASP A 4 -9.42 -11.21 93.92
N GLU A 5 -8.95 -12.40 93.55
CA GLU A 5 -8.63 -12.71 92.14
C GLU A 5 -9.86 -13.10 91.29
N ARG A 6 -11.00 -13.47 91.91
CA ARG A 6 -12.18 -13.95 91.16
C ARG A 6 -12.95 -12.82 90.44
N GLY A 7 -12.97 -11.61 90.98
CA GLY A 7 -13.60 -10.44 90.34
C GLY A 7 -12.78 -9.87 89.19
N TYR A 8 -11.45 -9.79 89.36
CA TYR A 8 -10.52 -9.38 88.31
C TYR A 8 -10.47 -10.35 87.14
N VAL A 9 -10.55 -11.67 87.39
CA VAL A 9 -10.62 -12.68 86.32
C VAL A 9 -11.92 -12.55 85.51
N LEU A 10 -13.06 -12.28 86.15
CA LEU A 10 -14.33 -12.10 85.42
C LEU A 10 -14.30 -10.86 84.52
N ILE A 11 -13.76 -9.74 85.01
CA ILE A 11 -13.60 -8.51 84.23
C ILE A 11 -12.60 -8.71 83.09
N LEU A 12 -11.48 -9.40 83.34
CA LEU A 12 -10.50 -9.73 82.30
C LEU A 12 -11.13 -10.60 81.20
N VAL A 13 -11.94 -11.61 81.55
CA VAL A 13 -12.65 -12.46 80.60
C VAL A 13 -13.68 -11.67 79.80
N LEU A 14 -14.42 -10.76 80.43
CA LEU A 14 -15.39 -9.90 79.74
C LEU A 14 -14.70 -8.91 78.78
N VAL A 15 -13.61 -8.28 79.19
CA VAL A 15 -12.85 -7.34 78.35
C VAL A 15 -12.18 -8.08 77.18
N THR A 16 -11.61 -9.27 77.43
CA THR A 16 -11.03 -10.09 76.35
C THR A 16 -12.09 -10.62 75.40
N MET A 17 -13.27 -11.04 75.88
CA MET A 17 -14.40 -11.39 75.01
C MET A 17 -14.91 -10.21 74.21
N ALA A 18 -15.01 -9.02 74.81
CA ALA A 18 -15.41 -7.81 74.10
C ALA A 18 -14.39 -7.41 73.02
N ALA A 19 -13.09 -7.49 73.34
CA ALA A 19 -12.02 -7.25 72.37
C ALA A 19 -12.04 -8.28 71.22
N LEU A 20 -12.24 -9.57 71.53
CA LEU A 20 -12.39 -10.63 70.53
C LEU A 20 -13.64 -10.44 69.66
N ALA A 21 -14.76 -9.98 70.22
CA ALA A 21 -15.98 -9.69 69.48
C ALA A 21 -15.80 -8.50 68.53
N VAL A 22 -15.14 -7.42 68.97
CA VAL A 22 -14.81 -6.27 68.10
C VAL A 22 -13.85 -6.67 66.99
N LEU A 23 -12.83 -7.47 67.29
CA LEU A 23 -11.90 -8.01 66.28
C LEU A 23 -12.63 -8.91 65.27
N SER A 24 -13.55 -9.76 65.74
CA SER A 24 -14.35 -10.62 64.87
C SER A 24 -15.28 -9.82 63.97
N LEU A 25 -15.93 -8.79 64.51
CA LEU A 25 -16.81 -7.90 63.74
C LEU A 25 -16.00 -7.09 62.70
N ALA A 26 -14.83 -6.60 63.08
CA ALA A 26 -13.90 -5.92 62.17
C ALA A 26 -13.44 -6.86 61.03
N ALA A 27 -13.10 -8.11 61.35
CA ALA A 27 -12.74 -9.11 60.34
C ALA A 27 -13.91 -9.41 59.38
N ILE A 28 -15.14 -9.52 59.88
CA ILE A 28 -16.34 -9.71 59.05
C ILE A 28 -16.55 -8.49 58.13
N GLN A 29 -16.41 -7.27 58.66
CA GLN A 29 -16.54 -6.05 57.86
C GLN A 29 -15.49 -5.98 56.74
N VAL A 30 -14.23 -6.30 57.04
CA VAL A 30 -13.15 -6.34 56.04
C VAL A 30 -13.43 -7.40 54.96
N ASN A 31 -13.85 -8.61 55.36
CA ASN A 31 -14.18 -9.68 54.41
C ASN A 31 -15.39 -9.30 53.52
N LEU A 32 -16.43 -8.70 54.09
CA LEU A 32 -17.60 -8.26 53.35
C LEU A 32 -17.25 -7.14 52.36
N ALA A 33 -16.45 -6.15 52.80
CA ALA A 33 -15.96 -5.07 51.94
C ALA A 33 -15.08 -5.59 50.80
N THR A 34 -14.18 -6.55 51.10
CA THR A 34 -13.30 -7.17 50.09
C THR A 34 -14.11 -7.97 49.07
N ASN A 35 -15.07 -8.78 49.52
CA ASN A 35 -15.96 -9.52 48.62
C ASN A 35 -16.80 -8.58 47.74
N LYS A 36 -17.28 -7.48 48.30
CA LYS A 36 -18.01 -6.45 47.53
C LYS A 36 -17.13 -5.81 46.45
N GLN A 37 -15.87 -5.48 46.77
CA GLN A 37 -14.92 -4.95 45.79
C GLN A 37 -14.56 -5.98 44.71
N THR A 38 -14.39 -7.25 45.09
CA THR A 38 -14.13 -8.33 44.12
C THR A 38 -15.30 -8.47 43.16
N ASN A 39 -16.55 -8.49 43.64
CA ASN A 39 -17.73 -8.57 42.78
C ASN A 39 -17.86 -7.37 41.84
N ILE A 40 -17.61 -6.14 42.33
CA ILE A 40 -17.60 -4.93 41.50
C ILE A 40 -16.55 -5.05 40.39
N ARG A 41 -15.35 -5.56 40.68
CA ARG A 41 -14.29 -5.76 39.67
C ARG A 41 -14.61 -6.85 38.66
N VAL A 42 -15.31 -7.92 39.09
CA VAL A 42 -15.78 -8.98 38.18
C VAL A 42 -16.83 -8.42 37.22
N ASP A 43 -17.83 -7.70 37.75
CA ASP A 43 -18.87 -7.05 36.93
C ASP A 43 -18.24 -6.03 35.95
N GLU A 44 -17.23 -5.28 36.38
CA GLU A 44 -16.50 -4.32 35.51
C GLU A 44 -15.72 -5.03 34.40
N THR A 45 -15.00 -6.10 34.75
CA THR A 45 -14.22 -6.88 33.78
C THR A 45 -15.13 -7.56 32.77
N GLN A 46 -16.28 -8.06 33.21
CA GLN A 46 -17.29 -8.65 32.35
C GLN A 46 -17.92 -7.58 31.43
N LEU A 47 -18.28 -6.42 31.97
CA LEU A 47 -18.79 -5.30 31.19
C LEU A 47 -17.80 -4.86 30.10
N ASP A 48 -16.52 -4.69 30.45
CA ASP A 48 -15.48 -4.34 29.49
C ASP A 48 -15.33 -5.41 28.40
N THR A 49 -15.45 -6.69 28.75
CA THR A 49 -15.38 -7.81 27.80
C THR A 49 -16.59 -7.83 26.87
N ASP A 50 -17.81 -7.67 27.40
CA ASP A 50 -19.05 -7.64 26.61
C ASP A 50 -19.04 -6.44 25.64
N VAL A 51 -18.64 -5.24 26.09
CA VAL A 51 -18.61 -4.04 25.24
C VAL A 51 -17.57 -4.18 24.11
N LYS A 52 -16.40 -4.74 24.38
CA LYS A 52 -15.40 -5.05 23.34
C LYS A 52 -15.89 -6.11 22.35
N GLY A 53 -16.51 -7.17 22.86
CA GLY A 53 -17.10 -8.22 22.02
C GLY A 53 -18.20 -7.69 21.10
N VAL A 54 -19.00 -6.72 21.56
CA VAL A 54 -19.98 -6.03 20.69
C VAL A 54 -19.28 -5.27 19.57
N LEU A 55 -18.17 -4.57 19.83
CA LEU A 55 -17.41 -3.91 18.75
C LEU A 55 -16.89 -4.93 17.72
N ASP A 56 -16.39 -6.09 18.17
CA ASP A 56 -15.93 -7.15 17.27
C ASP A 56 -17.06 -7.69 16.37
N VAL A 57 -18.27 -7.83 16.92
CA VAL A 57 -19.47 -8.20 16.14
C VAL A 57 -19.85 -7.12 15.15
N LEU A 58 -19.87 -5.85 15.56
CA LEU A 58 -20.17 -4.74 14.64
C LEU A 58 -19.18 -4.69 13.47
N VAL A 59 -17.89 -4.93 13.72
CA VAL A 59 -16.88 -5.07 12.66
C VAL A 59 -17.18 -6.26 11.75
N ALA A 60 -17.61 -7.40 12.31
CA ALA A 60 -18.02 -8.56 11.52
C ALA A 60 -19.25 -8.26 10.64
N ASP A 61 -20.26 -7.55 11.16
CA ASP A 61 -21.44 -7.13 10.41
C ASP A 61 -21.10 -6.13 9.29
N LEU A 62 -20.11 -5.26 9.50
CA LEU A 62 -19.59 -4.42 8.43
C LEU A 62 -18.93 -5.26 7.33
N ARG A 63 -18.16 -6.30 7.69
CA ARG A 63 -17.56 -7.23 6.71
C ARG A 63 -18.62 -7.99 5.91
N THR A 64 -19.75 -8.36 6.52
CA THR A 64 -20.85 -9.01 5.78
C THR A 64 -21.61 -8.03 4.89
N THR A 65 -21.68 -6.76 5.28
CA THR A 65 -22.31 -5.70 4.47
C THR A 65 -21.48 -5.33 3.23
N PHE A 66 -20.15 -5.45 3.34
CA PHE A 66 -19.18 -5.20 2.28
C PHE A 66 -18.35 -6.47 1.99
N PRO A 67 -18.97 -7.54 1.49
CA PRO A 67 -18.28 -8.80 1.30
C PRO A 67 -17.25 -8.69 0.17
N LEU A 68 -16.15 -9.41 0.32
CA LEU A 68 -15.25 -9.68 -0.80
C LEU A 68 -15.99 -10.48 -1.87
N HIS A 69 -15.65 -10.22 -3.13
CA HIS A 69 -16.25 -10.90 -4.28
C HIS A 69 -15.18 -11.27 -5.31
N ASP A 70 -15.57 -11.92 -6.40
CA ASP A 70 -14.65 -12.17 -7.50
C ASP A 70 -14.15 -10.87 -8.12
N ALA A 71 -12.91 -10.89 -8.61
CA ALA A 71 -12.24 -9.73 -9.17
C ALA A 71 -12.97 -9.17 -10.40
N ASP A 72 -13.76 -9.96 -11.12
CA ASP A 72 -14.47 -9.52 -12.32
C ASP A 72 -15.87 -8.92 -12.05
N VAL A 73 -16.35 -9.00 -10.80
CA VAL A 73 -17.66 -8.47 -10.41
C VAL A 73 -17.53 -7.01 -9.99
N VAL A 74 -18.28 -6.10 -10.60
CA VAL A 74 -18.37 -4.71 -10.14
C VAL A 74 -19.69 -4.54 -9.40
N GLN A 75 -19.61 -4.27 -8.09
CA GLN A 75 -20.79 -4.05 -7.28
C GLN A 75 -21.44 -2.69 -7.59
N PRO A 76 -22.77 -2.53 -7.49
CA PRO A 76 -23.44 -1.26 -7.81
C PRO A 76 -22.92 -0.06 -7.03
N TYR A 77 -22.51 -0.27 -5.77
CA TYR A 77 -21.94 0.79 -4.93
C TYR A 77 -20.51 1.19 -5.32
N MET A 78 -19.88 0.48 -6.27
CA MET A 78 -18.56 0.80 -6.81
C MET A 78 -18.63 1.56 -8.14
N GLU A 79 -19.80 1.69 -8.76
CA GLU A 79 -19.92 2.36 -10.06
C GLU A 79 -19.53 3.84 -10.01
N ASN A 80 -19.91 4.54 -8.94
CA ASN A 80 -19.59 5.96 -8.72
C ASN A 80 -19.59 6.32 -7.23
N GLN A 81 -19.02 7.49 -6.91
CA GLN A 81 -18.87 7.93 -5.52
C GLN A 81 -20.20 8.18 -4.81
N ALA A 82 -21.26 8.62 -5.52
CA ALA A 82 -22.56 8.82 -4.91
C ALA A 82 -23.19 7.48 -4.47
N ALA A 83 -23.09 6.43 -5.30
CA ALA A 83 -23.55 5.09 -4.97
C ALA A 83 -22.79 4.50 -3.76
N PHE A 84 -21.46 4.71 -3.72
CA PHE A 84 -20.64 4.35 -2.56
C PHE A 84 -21.12 5.05 -1.28
N GLN A 85 -21.30 6.37 -1.34
CA GLN A 85 -21.74 7.16 -0.19
C GLN A 85 -23.14 6.76 0.28
N ALA A 86 -24.04 6.43 -0.64
CA ALA A 86 -25.38 5.92 -0.33
C ALA A 86 -25.32 4.55 0.38
N LYS A 87 -24.43 3.65 -0.06
CA LYS A 87 -24.22 2.35 0.60
C LYS A 87 -23.60 2.50 1.99
N VAL A 88 -22.63 3.40 2.17
CA VAL A 88 -22.07 3.72 3.50
C VAL A 88 -23.16 4.28 4.42
N ALA A 89 -24.09 5.10 3.91
CA ALA A 89 -25.16 5.65 4.73
C ALA A 89 -26.09 4.57 5.33
N THR A 90 -26.19 3.38 4.71
CA THR A 90 -27.06 2.31 5.22
C THR A 90 -26.54 1.65 6.49
N VAL A 91 -25.24 1.78 6.80
CA VAL A 91 -24.64 1.20 8.02
C VAL A 91 -24.54 2.19 9.17
N LEU A 92 -24.86 3.47 8.95
CA LEU A 92 -24.79 4.48 10.00
C LEU A 92 -25.91 4.26 11.01
N GLN A 93 -25.55 4.29 12.29
CA GLN A 93 -26.45 4.04 13.41
C GLN A 93 -26.16 5.03 14.52
N ALA A 94 -27.20 5.53 15.18
CA ALA A 94 -27.06 6.51 16.25
C ALA A 94 -27.79 6.02 17.49
N ASN A 95 -27.02 5.74 18.54
CA ASN A 95 -27.52 5.36 19.86
C ASN A 95 -28.54 4.20 19.79
N THR A 96 -28.16 3.09 19.16
CA THR A 96 -29.01 1.90 18.97
C THR A 96 -28.74 0.88 20.07
N LEU A 97 -29.79 0.24 20.61
CA LEU A 97 -29.64 -0.83 21.60
C LEU A 97 -29.13 -2.10 20.90
N TYR A 98 -28.08 -2.73 21.44
CA TYR A 98 -27.62 -4.05 20.99
C TYR A 98 -28.55 -5.14 21.52
N THR A 99 -28.99 -6.05 20.67
CA THR A 99 -29.94 -7.13 21.02
C THR A 99 -29.41 -8.53 20.67
N GLY A 100 -28.10 -8.67 20.45
CA GLY A 100 -27.46 -9.95 20.12
C GLY A 100 -27.04 -10.75 21.36
N ASP A 101 -26.61 -11.99 21.13
CA ASP A 101 -26.39 -13.00 22.19
C ASP A 101 -25.13 -12.76 23.05
N LEU A 102 -24.25 -11.81 22.68
CA LEU A 102 -23.04 -11.48 23.43
C LEU A 102 -23.28 -10.64 24.69
N GLN A 103 -24.53 -10.28 24.96
CA GLN A 103 -24.89 -9.51 26.13
C GLN A 103 -25.05 -10.46 27.32
N SER A 104 -24.25 -10.30 28.38
CA SER A 104 -24.65 -10.90 29.65
C SER A 104 -25.99 -10.27 30.06
N GLY A 105 -26.94 -11.09 30.55
CA GLY A 105 -28.31 -10.62 30.85
C GLY A 105 -28.41 -9.47 31.86
N ASP A 106 -27.29 -9.09 32.48
CA ASP A 106 -27.12 -8.02 33.46
C ASP A 106 -26.64 -6.68 32.87
N ASN A 107 -26.30 -6.61 31.58
CA ASN A 107 -25.76 -5.40 30.94
C ASN A 107 -26.68 -4.85 29.86
N ASP A 108 -26.82 -3.53 29.77
CA ASP A 108 -27.47 -2.83 28.65
C ASP A 108 -26.40 -2.15 27.80
N ILE A 109 -26.25 -2.57 26.53
CA ILE A 109 -25.22 -2.04 25.63
C ILE A 109 -25.87 -1.27 24.49
N ARG A 110 -25.44 -0.02 24.29
CA ARG A 110 -25.86 0.82 23.16
C ARG A 110 -24.67 1.14 22.29
N TYR A 111 -24.87 1.18 20.98
CA TYR A 111 -23.82 1.46 20.02
C TYR A 111 -24.19 2.57 19.05
N SER A 112 -23.17 3.14 18.41
CA SER A 112 -23.29 4.08 17.30
C SER A 112 -22.22 3.78 16.26
N ILE A 113 -22.57 3.94 14.99
CA ILE A 113 -21.68 3.89 13.85
C ILE A 113 -21.81 5.24 13.15
N THR A 114 -20.80 6.08 13.31
CA THR A 114 -20.76 7.42 12.73
C THR A 114 -19.59 7.56 11.79
N ARG A 115 -19.64 8.51 10.86
CA ARG A 115 -18.43 8.89 10.12
C ARG A 115 -17.47 9.60 11.06
N SER A 116 -16.18 9.29 10.95
CA SER A 116 -15.16 9.99 11.72
C SER A 116 -15.19 11.48 11.38
N THR A 117 -15.07 12.32 12.41
CA THR A 117 -14.96 13.78 12.26
C THR A 117 -13.52 14.22 11.98
N ALA A 118 -12.55 13.32 12.16
CA ALA A 118 -11.12 13.61 11.98
C ALA A 118 -10.68 13.54 10.51
N ASP A 119 -11.35 12.72 9.69
CA ASP A 119 -10.99 12.53 8.29
C ASP A 119 -11.93 13.27 7.34
N GLN A 120 -11.49 14.46 6.94
CA GLN A 120 -11.96 15.19 5.75
C GLN A 120 -11.20 14.75 4.48
N ALA A 121 -10.43 13.66 4.54
CA ALA A 121 -9.71 13.16 3.38
C ALA A 121 -10.71 12.65 2.33
N ASN A 122 -10.91 13.44 1.27
CA ASN A 122 -11.83 13.19 0.15
C ASN A 122 -11.35 12.04 -0.76
N ALA A 123 -10.71 11.00 -0.20
CA ALA A 123 -10.26 9.88 -1.00
C ALA A 123 -11.42 9.17 -1.68
N PRO A 124 -11.34 8.96 -3.01
CA PRO A 124 -12.43 8.34 -3.74
C PRO A 124 -12.64 6.93 -3.20
N PHE A 125 -13.90 6.58 -2.93
CA PHE A 125 -14.29 5.29 -2.36
C PHE A 125 -13.62 4.96 -1.01
N THR A 126 -13.34 5.97 -0.20
CA THR A 126 -12.81 5.81 1.17
C THR A 126 -13.68 6.53 2.18
N THR A 127 -13.89 5.91 3.33
CA THR A 127 -14.50 6.53 4.50
C THR A 127 -13.98 5.89 5.77
N VAL A 128 -13.92 6.65 6.86
CA VAL A 128 -13.61 6.13 8.18
C VAL A 128 -14.86 6.14 9.02
N LEU A 129 -15.21 4.97 9.56
CA LEU A 129 -16.31 4.78 10.48
C LEU A 129 -15.77 4.72 11.90
N THR A 130 -16.34 5.52 12.79
CA THR A 130 -16.12 5.43 14.23
C THR A 130 -17.25 4.61 14.84
N LEU A 131 -16.90 3.42 15.32
CA LEU A 131 -17.80 2.57 16.08
C LEU A 131 -17.62 2.94 17.55
N THR A 132 -18.71 3.24 18.25
CA THR A 132 -18.70 3.49 19.70
C THR A 132 -19.72 2.59 20.35
N ALA A 133 -19.32 1.88 21.41
CA ALA A 133 -20.21 1.07 22.23
C ALA A 133 -20.11 1.51 23.69
N THR A 134 -21.26 1.74 24.32
CA THR A 134 -21.38 2.11 25.73
C THR A 134 -22.26 1.08 26.43
N GLY A 135 -21.68 0.36 27.38
CA GLY A 135 -22.38 -0.59 28.23
C GLY A 135 -22.65 -0.01 29.62
N THR A 136 -23.80 -0.33 30.18
CA THR A 136 -24.16 -0.03 31.58
C THR A 136 -24.65 -1.27 32.30
N THR A 137 -24.16 -1.53 33.51
CA THR A 137 -24.71 -2.61 34.35
C THR A 137 -26.12 -2.24 34.82
N LYS A 138 -27.00 -3.24 35.00
CA LYS A 138 -28.32 -3.00 35.60
C LYS A 138 -28.20 -2.58 37.06
N ALA A 139 -29.14 -1.75 37.51
CA ALA A 139 -29.17 -1.26 38.89
C ALA A 139 -29.37 -2.42 39.88
N LYS A 140 -28.37 -2.66 40.74
CA LYS A 140 -28.42 -3.60 41.87
C LYS A 140 -28.52 -2.79 43.17
N PRO A 141 -29.39 -3.14 44.15
CA PRO A 141 -29.60 -2.34 45.37
C PRO A 141 -28.32 -2.08 46.19
N GLU A 142 -27.33 -2.97 46.09
CA GLU A 142 -26.12 -2.94 46.91
C GLU A 142 -24.87 -2.48 46.14
N GLN A 143 -24.96 -2.15 44.86
CA GLN A 143 -23.81 -1.81 44.02
C GLN A 143 -24.09 -0.59 43.13
N PRO A 144 -23.08 0.28 42.91
CA PRO A 144 -23.22 1.38 41.97
C PRO A 144 -23.36 0.85 40.53
N MET A 145 -24.14 1.56 39.72
CA MET A 145 -24.17 1.33 38.28
C MET A 145 -22.79 1.63 37.70
N GLN A 146 -22.29 0.73 36.86
CA GLN A 146 -21.03 0.90 36.15
C GLN A 146 -21.30 1.26 34.70
N THR A 147 -20.39 2.01 34.11
CA THR A 147 -20.47 2.39 32.70
C THR A 147 -19.11 2.20 32.08
N SER A 148 -19.07 1.56 30.91
CA SER A 148 -17.87 1.42 30.12
C SER A 148 -18.14 1.83 28.69
N THR A 149 -17.23 2.62 28.12
CA THR A 149 -17.32 3.06 26.73
C THR A 149 -16.04 2.74 25.99
N TYR A 150 -16.17 2.10 24.84
CA TYR A 150 -15.09 1.85 23.92
C TYR A 150 -15.39 2.43 22.54
N SER A 151 -14.33 2.76 21.82
CA SER A 151 -14.40 3.26 20.46
C SER A 151 -13.37 2.55 19.59
N GLN A 152 -13.71 2.33 18.32
CA GLN A 152 -12.83 1.72 17.33
C GLN A 152 -13.04 2.40 15.98
N GLU A 153 -11.95 2.65 15.26
CA GLU A 153 -12.01 3.15 13.89
C GLU A 153 -11.96 1.98 12.90
N VAL A 154 -12.79 2.06 11.86
CA VAL A 154 -12.82 1.11 10.76
C VAL A 154 -12.75 1.89 9.45
N TYR A 155 -11.65 1.71 8.71
CA TYR A 155 -11.46 2.29 7.39
C TYR A 155 -12.14 1.39 6.36
N VAL A 156 -13.07 1.93 5.62
CA VAL A 156 -13.74 1.26 4.49
C VAL A 156 -13.22 1.92 3.22
N THR A 157 -12.36 1.23 2.47
CA THR A 157 -11.61 1.85 1.36
C THR A 157 -11.47 0.94 0.16
N ALA A 158 -11.52 1.53 -1.04
CA ALA A 158 -11.15 0.87 -2.29
C ALA A 158 -9.67 1.08 -2.66
N LEU A 159 -8.87 1.68 -1.79
CA LEU A 159 -7.43 1.81 -2.02
C LEU A 159 -6.80 0.41 -2.15
N PRO A 160 -5.94 0.18 -3.16
CA PRO A 160 -5.33 -1.13 -3.36
C PRO A 160 -4.44 -1.54 -2.20
N SER A 161 -4.54 -2.81 -1.81
CA SER A 161 -3.74 -3.39 -0.73
C SER A 161 -2.23 -3.30 -0.97
N PHE A 162 -1.80 -3.36 -2.24
CA PHE A 162 -0.38 -3.29 -2.57
C PHE A 162 0.30 -1.99 -2.13
N LEU A 163 -0.46 -0.91 -1.92
CA LEU A 163 0.07 0.38 -1.45
C LEU A 163 0.54 0.32 0.00
N TYR A 164 0.21 -0.73 0.76
CA TYR A 164 0.63 -0.92 2.15
C TYR A 164 1.87 -1.83 2.29
N TYR A 165 2.38 -2.35 1.16
CA TYR A 165 3.49 -3.27 1.12
C TYR A 165 4.69 -2.69 0.37
N VAL A 166 5.86 -2.87 0.96
CA VAL A 166 7.13 -2.53 0.31
C VAL A 166 7.48 -3.57 -0.74
N LEU A 167 7.17 -4.83 -0.47
CA LEU A 167 7.42 -5.92 -1.39
C LEU A 167 6.31 -6.96 -1.29
N GLY A 168 5.70 -7.34 -2.42
CA GLY A 168 4.62 -8.32 -2.35
C GLY A 168 4.31 -9.07 -3.63
N SER A 169 3.72 -10.25 -3.45
CA SER A 169 3.24 -11.11 -4.54
C SER A 169 1.93 -11.77 -4.16
N ASP A 170 0.93 -11.75 -5.02
CA ASP A 170 -0.29 -12.58 -4.86
C ASP A 170 -0.01 -14.08 -5.08
N ASP A 171 1.15 -14.40 -5.65
CA ASP A 171 1.61 -15.76 -5.94
C ASP A 171 2.82 -16.12 -5.08
N VAL A 172 3.98 -16.41 -5.69
CA VAL A 172 5.22 -16.71 -4.98
C VAL A 172 6.07 -15.44 -4.86
N LEU A 173 6.58 -15.16 -3.66
CA LEU A 173 7.61 -14.16 -3.42
C LEU A 173 8.95 -14.88 -3.19
N THR A 174 9.90 -14.71 -4.11
CA THR A 174 11.25 -15.28 -4.02
C THR A 174 12.27 -14.19 -3.74
N ILE A 175 13.08 -14.35 -2.70
CA ILE A 175 14.15 -13.42 -2.33
C ILE A 175 15.47 -14.19 -2.29
N ASN A 176 16.32 -13.90 -3.27
CA ASN A 176 17.65 -14.48 -3.43
C ASN A 176 18.70 -13.49 -2.92
N GLY A 177 19.20 -13.71 -1.70
CA GLY A 177 20.14 -12.84 -1.02
C GLY A 177 19.50 -12.07 0.15
N PRO A 178 20.30 -11.38 0.98
CA PRO A 178 19.82 -10.62 2.15
C PRO A 178 19.60 -9.12 1.84
N PRO A 179 18.35 -8.66 1.60
CA PRO A 179 18.06 -7.25 1.38
C PRO A 179 18.03 -6.44 2.69
N SER A 180 17.82 -5.14 2.56
CA SER A 180 17.42 -4.24 3.64
C SER A 180 16.02 -3.70 3.35
N ILE A 181 15.03 -4.12 4.14
CA ILE A 181 13.61 -3.78 3.95
C ILE A 181 13.08 -3.11 5.21
N ARG A 182 12.45 -1.95 5.05
CA ARG A 182 11.73 -1.22 6.11
C ARG A 182 10.29 -1.02 5.68
N GLY A 183 9.40 -1.81 6.25
CA GLY A 183 7.98 -1.87 5.94
C GLY A 183 7.49 -3.30 5.71
N ASN A 184 6.19 -3.43 5.49
CA ASN A 184 5.55 -4.74 5.43
C ASN A 184 5.83 -5.45 4.11
N MET A 185 5.81 -6.78 4.15
CA MET A 185 5.94 -7.66 2.99
C MET A 185 4.75 -8.61 2.89
N TYR A 186 4.44 -9.06 1.67
CA TYR A 186 3.32 -9.98 1.42
C TYR A 186 3.71 -11.14 0.50
N ALA A 187 3.37 -12.37 0.90
CA ALA A 187 3.49 -13.55 0.06
C ALA A 187 2.17 -14.34 0.06
N GLY A 188 1.43 -14.26 -1.04
CA GLY A 188 0.09 -14.81 -1.15
C GLY A 188 0.05 -16.34 -1.11
N LYS A 189 0.92 -17.03 -1.84
CA LYS A 189 0.97 -18.50 -1.84
C LYS A 189 2.20 -19.09 -1.18
N GLN A 190 3.37 -18.48 -1.36
CA GLN A 190 4.62 -19.02 -0.83
C GLN A 190 5.70 -17.94 -0.73
N LEU A 191 6.48 -18.01 0.34
CA LEU A 191 7.70 -17.23 0.52
C LEU A 191 8.93 -18.14 0.36
N ASP A 192 9.82 -17.81 -0.57
CA ASP A 192 11.07 -18.53 -0.83
C ASP A 192 12.28 -17.65 -0.55
N LEU A 193 13.09 -18.04 0.42
CA LEU A 193 14.28 -17.29 0.84
C LEU A 193 15.55 -18.08 0.54
N LYS A 194 16.57 -17.39 0.00
CA LYS A 194 17.91 -17.95 -0.22
C LYS A 194 18.99 -16.99 0.26
N ARG A 195 20.15 -17.54 0.64
CA ARG A 195 21.30 -16.74 1.12
C ARG A 195 22.07 -16.06 0.00
N ASP A 196 22.14 -16.68 -1.16
CA ASP A 196 22.97 -16.21 -2.26
C ASP A 196 22.15 -15.55 -3.35
N ALA A 197 22.76 -14.56 -3.99
CA ALA A 197 22.13 -13.80 -5.06
C ALA A 197 22.12 -14.62 -6.35
N THR A 198 21.01 -14.59 -7.10
CA THR A 198 20.98 -15.10 -8.47
C THR A 198 21.06 -13.94 -9.45
N TYR A 199 21.89 -14.04 -10.48
CA TYR A 199 21.98 -13.02 -11.51
C TYR A 199 22.02 -13.66 -12.89
N GLN A 200 21.63 -12.88 -13.89
CA GLN A 200 21.68 -13.29 -15.29
C GLN A 200 22.71 -12.43 -16.02
N LEU A 201 23.70 -13.10 -16.61
CA LEU A 201 24.59 -12.51 -17.61
C LEU A 201 24.31 -13.23 -18.92
N GLU A 202 23.96 -12.46 -19.96
CA GLU A 202 23.54 -13.01 -21.25
C GLU A 202 22.39 -14.01 -21.07
N ASN A 203 22.56 -15.25 -21.51
CA ASN A 203 21.56 -16.31 -21.41
C ASN A 203 21.86 -17.33 -20.29
N SER A 204 22.80 -17.02 -19.40
CA SER A 204 23.21 -17.92 -18.30
C SER A 204 22.83 -17.35 -16.94
N LYS A 205 22.00 -18.08 -16.20
CA LYS A 205 21.77 -17.81 -14.77
C LYS A 205 22.98 -18.29 -13.97
N ARG A 206 23.44 -17.46 -13.04
CA ARG A 206 24.60 -17.70 -12.18
C ARG A 206 24.29 -17.26 -10.75
N THR A 207 25.09 -17.75 -9.81
CA THR A 207 24.97 -17.41 -8.39
C THR A 207 26.18 -16.58 -7.96
N LEU A 208 25.94 -15.57 -7.12
CA LEU A 208 26.97 -14.81 -6.43
C LEU A 208 26.78 -14.99 -4.92
N ASN A 209 27.81 -15.51 -4.27
CA ASN A 209 27.74 -15.84 -2.85
C ASN A 209 27.79 -14.56 -2.01
N ASN A 210 26.87 -14.43 -1.06
CA ASN A 210 26.94 -13.38 -0.05
C ASN A 210 27.88 -13.80 1.09
N ASN A 211 28.28 -12.84 1.92
CA ASN A 211 29.02 -13.18 3.13
C ASN A 211 28.14 -14.09 4.03
N PRO A 212 28.63 -15.22 4.56
CA PRO A 212 27.83 -16.15 5.37
C PRO A 212 27.13 -15.53 6.58
N THR A 213 27.66 -14.41 7.10
CA THR A 213 27.07 -13.70 8.25
C THR A 213 26.12 -12.57 7.87
N SER A 214 25.92 -12.33 6.57
CA SER A 214 24.93 -11.36 6.07
C SER A 214 23.52 -11.78 6.49
N ARG A 215 22.74 -10.83 7.00
CA ARG A 215 21.37 -11.05 7.45
C ARG A 215 20.38 -10.26 6.62
N PHE A 216 19.24 -10.87 6.32
CA PHE A 216 18.05 -10.20 5.83
C PHE A 216 17.61 -9.21 6.91
N TYR A 217 17.76 -7.92 6.64
CA TYR A 217 17.24 -6.88 7.53
C TYR A 217 15.79 -6.58 7.16
N THR A 218 14.89 -6.72 8.13
CA THR A 218 13.46 -6.44 7.97
C THR A 218 12.93 -5.71 9.20
N ASP A 219 12.37 -4.53 8.98
CA ASP A 219 11.65 -3.75 9.99
C ASP A 219 10.20 -3.58 9.54
N GLY A 220 9.37 -4.59 9.84
CA GLY A 220 8.00 -4.70 9.37
C GLY A 220 7.45 -6.12 9.55
N LYS A 221 6.16 -6.30 9.27
CA LYS A 221 5.51 -7.62 9.27
C LYS A 221 5.63 -8.29 7.91
N ILE A 222 5.85 -9.60 7.91
CA ILE A 222 5.75 -10.45 6.72
C ILE A 222 4.42 -11.20 6.80
N ASP A 223 3.47 -10.81 5.96
CA ASP A 223 2.16 -11.45 5.85
C ASP A 223 2.24 -12.63 4.87
N LEU A 224 1.83 -13.80 5.35
CA LEU A 224 1.74 -15.03 4.56
C LEU A 224 0.28 -15.41 4.34
N GLY A 225 -0.11 -15.57 3.07
CA GLY A 225 -1.43 -16.11 2.72
C GLY A 225 -1.57 -17.60 3.05
N ASP A 226 -0.46 -18.34 3.06
CA ASP A 226 -0.37 -19.72 3.55
C ASP A 226 0.82 -19.83 4.52
N THR A 227 0.53 -19.89 5.82
CA THR A 227 1.57 -19.91 6.88
C THR A 227 2.40 -21.20 6.86
N ALA A 228 1.94 -22.26 6.19
CA ALA A 228 2.70 -23.50 6.05
C ALA A 228 3.74 -23.45 4.91
N LYS A 229 3.70 -22.42 4.04
CA LYS A 229 4.54 -22.30 2.84
C LYS A 229 5.56 -21.18 2.94
N CYS A 230 6.48 -21.32 3.89
CA CYS A 230 7.71 -20.51 3.90
C CYS A 230 8.97 -21.39 3.86
N ASN A 231 9.69 -21.33 2.74
CA ASN A 231 11.00 -21.96 2.61
C ASN A 231 12.09 -20.98 3.04
N GLY A 232 12.80 -21.31 4.12
CA GLY A 232 13.93 -20.52 4.63
C GLY A 232 13.59 -19.57 5.78
N CYS A 233 12.33 -19.49 6.23
CA CYS A 233 11.97 -18.75 7.45
C CYS A 233 12.68 -19.29 8.70
N ASP A 234 13.06 -20.57 8.72
CA ASP A 234 13.75 -21.22 9.84
C ASP A 234 15.28 -21.15 9.75
N PHE A 235 15.85 -20.40 8.80
CA PHE A 235 17.29 -20.30 8.67
C PHE A 235 17.91 -19.67 9.93
N PRO A 236 18.88 -20.34 10.59
CA PRO A 236 19.49 -19.83 11.80
C PRO A 236 20.29 -18.57 11.50
N ASN A 237 20.15 -17.53 12.33
CA ASN A 237 20.84 -16.24 12.19
C ASN A 237 20.72 -15.63 10.78
N TYR A 238 19.56 -15.79 10.14
CA TYR A 238 19.31 -15.24 8.81
C TYR A 238 18.65 -13.86 8.84
N PHE A 239 17.83 -13.57 9.86
CA PHE A 239 17.11 -12.31 9.97
C PHE A 239 17.75 -11.35 10.98
N ALA A 240 17.47 -10.06 10.79
CA ALA A 240 17.79 -8.97 11.68
C ALA A 240 16.64 -7.94 11.67
N THR A 241 16.24 -7.44 12.83
CA THR A 241 15.27 -6.31 12.94
C THR A 241 15.93 -5.03 13.43
N SER A 242 17.19 -5.11 13.89
CA SER A 242 18.04 -3.96 14.18
C SER A 242 19.35 -4.01 13.40
N THR A 243 20.00 -2.86 13.26
CA THR A 243 21.34 -2.76 12.63
C THR A 243 22.44 -3.40 13.49
N THR A 244 22.18 -3.65 14.78
CA THR A 244 23.04 -4.38 15.71
C THR A 244 22.32 -5.64 16.22
N PRO A 245 22.08 -6.64 15.34
CA PRO A 245 21.15 -7.70 15.65
C PRO A 245 21.69 -8.67 16.71
N GLY A 246 20.82 -9.04 17.65
CA GLY A 246 21.10 -10.08 18.65
C GLY A 246 21.29 -11.45 18.01
N ALA A 247 21.75 -12.43 18.80
CA ALA A 247 21.78 -13.82 18.35
C ALA A 247 20.35 -14.36 18.21
N SER A 248 20.06 -15.10 17.14
CA SER A 248 18.77 -15.78 16.91
C SER A 248 17.51 -14.89 16.85
N GLU A 249 17.67 -13.64 16.42
CA GLU A 249 16.55 -12.73 16.17
C GLU A 249 15.60 -13.31 15.10
N ARG A 250 14.29 -13.17 15.32
CA ARG A 250 13.24 -13.65 14.41
C ARG A 250 12.39 -12.49 13.90
N PRO A 251 12.01 -12.50 12.62
CA PRO A 251 11.11 -11.51 12.05
C PRO A 251 9.68 -11.70 12.56
N ASN A 252 8.86 -10.64 12.49
CA ASN A 252 7.42 -10.73 12.71
C ASN A 252 6.75 -11.33 11.46
N ILE A 253 6.42 -12.62 11.51
CA ILE A 253 5.79 -13.35 10.40
C ILE A 253 4.48 -13.96 10.89
N GLY A 254 3.41 -13.83 10.11
CA GLY A 254 2.12 -14.39 10.49
C GLY A 254 1.13 -14.46 9.33
N PRO A 255 -0.09 -14.96 9.60
CA PRO A 255 -1.17 -14.88 8.63
C PRO A 255 -1.55 -13.43 8.34
N VAL A 256 -2.23 -13.25 7.22
CA VAL A 256 -2.84 -11.98 6.83
C VAL A 256 -4.00 -11.66 7.78
N ASP A 257 -3.88 -10.60 8.58
CA ASP A 257 -4.95 -10.19 9.51
C ASP A 257 -6.08 -9.42 8.79
N SER A 258 -5.78 -8.88 7.61
CA SER A 258 -6.67 -8.07 6.79
C SER A 258 -7.21 -8.85 5.60
N SER A 259 -8.46 -8.60 5.23
CA SER A 259 -9.10 -9.23 4.07
C SER A 259 -8.70 -8.49 2.79
N PHE A 260 -7.57 -8.88 2.18
CA PHE A 260 -7.13 -8.28 0.93
C PHE A 260 -7.85 -8.87 -0.28
N SER A 261 -8.30 -7.98 -1.16
CA SER A 261 -8.81 -8.35 -2.48
C SER A 261 -7.70 -8.27 -3.52
N LYS A 262 -7.76 -9.13 -4.55
CA LYS A 262 -6.92 -8.97 -5.73
C LYS A 262 -7.27 -7.66 -6.41
N PHE A 263 -6.25 -6.92 -6.83
CA PHE A 263 -6.45 -5.67 -7.54
C PHE A 263 -7.01 -5.92 -8.95
N ASN A 264 -8.11 -5.24 -9.31
CA ASN A 264 -8.63 -5.25 -10.68
C ASN A 264 -8.07 -4.06 -11.48
N PHE A 265 -7.08 -4.35 -12.33
CA PHE A 265 -6.40 -3.37 -13.16
C PHE A 265 -7.32 -2.66 -14.16
N ASP A 266 -8.17 -3.42 -14.85
CA ASP A 266 -9.02 -2.88 -15.92
C ASP A 266 -10.10 -1.96 -15.35
N TYR A 267 -10.74 -2.38 -14.26
CA TYR A 267 -11.66 -1.55 -13.49
C TYR A 267 -10.99 -0.26 -13.02
N SER A 268 -9.76 -0.33 -12.48
CA SER A 268 -9.07 0.86 -11.97
C SER A 268 -8.90 1.93 -13.04
N ILE A 269 -8.55 1.55 -14.27
CA ILE A 269 -8.41 2.48 -15.40
C ILE A 269 -9.77 3.06 -15.79
N VAL A 270 -10.76 2.21 -16.03
CA VAL A 270 -12.10 2.65 -16.44
C VAL A 270 -12.70 3.58 -15.39
N GLN A 271 -12.58 3.22 -14.12
CA GLN A 271 -13.08 4.04 -13.02
C GLN A 271 -12.31 5.37 -12.91
N TYR A 272 -10.99 5.36 -13.09
CA TYR A 272 -10.21 6.60 -13.09
C TYR A 272 -10.70 7.57 -14.17
N VAL A 273 -10.94 7.06 -15.38
CA VAL A 273 -11.46 7.87 -16.50
C VAL A 273 -12.89 8.35 -16.24
N ASN A 274 -13.78 7.48 -15.73
CA ASN A 274 -15.16 7.84 -15.39
C ASN A 274 -15.24 8.96 -14.33
N ARG A 275 -14.34 8.98 -13.34
CA ARG A 275 -14.26 10.07 -12.35
C ARG A 275 -13.83 11.42 -12.96
N HIS A 276 -13.01 11.39 -14.01
CA HIS A 276 -12.36 12.58 -14.58
C HIS A 276 -12.87 12.95 -15.97
N LYS A 277 -14.03 12.43 -16.37
CA LYS A 277 -14.63 12.67 -17.69
C LYS A 277 -15.22 14.07 -17.88
N GLY A 278 -15.29 14.87 -16.81
CA GLY A 278 -15.86 16.22 -16.84
C GLY A 278 -17.32 16.22 -17.30
N THR A 279 -17.63 17.01 -18.33
CA THR A 279 -18.98 17.12 -18.92
C THR A 279 -19.31 16.03 -19.94
N SER A 280 -18.39 15.11 -20.22
CA SER A 280 -18.65 13.97 -21.12
C SER A 280 -19.77 13.08 -20.55
N THR A 281 -20.81 12.86 -21.34
CA THR A 281 -22.05 12.19 -20.91
C THR A 281 -22.00 10.66 -21.01
N VAL A 282 -20.89 10.07 -21.44
CA VAL A 282 -20.77 8.61 -21.62
C VAL A 282 -20.00 8.01 -20.45
N ASP A 283 -20.66 7.19 -19.65
CA ASP A 283 -19.96 6.26 -18.75
C ASP A 283 -19.29 5.18 -19.58
N PHE A 284 -17.99 4.97 -19.34
CA PHE A 284 -17.26 3.87 -19.92
C PHE A 284 -17.63 2.58 -19.19
N PRO A 285 -17.99 1.51 -19.92
CA PRO A 285 -18.45 0.28 -19.30
C PRO A 285 -17.28 -0.49 -18.70
N TYR A 286 -17.54 -1.20 -17.59
CA TYR A 286 -16.55 -1.99 -16.86
C TYR A 286 -16.41 -3.44 -17.36
N ASP A 287 -17.27 -3.87 -18.28
CA ASP A 287 -17.34 -5.24 -18.81
C ASP A 287 -16.41 -5.48 -20.01
N GLN A 288 -15.66 -4.45 -20.43
CA GLN A 288 -14.72 -4.50 -21.55
C GLN A 288 -13.35 -3.95 -21.12
N PRO A 289 -12.25 -4.49 -21.66
CA PRO A 289 -10.92 -4.00 -21.35
C PRO A 289 -10.75 -2.53 -21.80
N PRO A 290 -9.89 -1.73 -21.13
CA PRO A 290 -9.73 -0.30 -21.41
C PRO A 290 -9.39 0.04 -22.86
N HIS A 291 -8.67 -0.84 -23.55
CA HIS A 291 -8.39 -0.69 -24.99
C HIS A 291 -9.69 -0.54 -25.81
N VAL A 292 -10.69 -1.37 -25.52
CA VAL A 292 -11.97 -1.41 -26.25
C VAL A 292 -12.92 -0.34 -25.73
N SER A 293 -13.06 -0.21 -24.41
CA SER A 293 -14.02 0.73 -23.81
C SER A 293 -13.62 2.19 -24.00
N ILE A 294 -12.32 2.52 -24.00
CA ILE A 294 -11.81 3.90 -24.06
C ILE A 294 -11.07 4.17 -25.37
N PHE A 295 -10.01 3.43 -25.70
CA PHE A 295 -9.08 3.82 -26.79
C PHE A 295 -9.63 3.68 -28.21
N LEU A 296 -10.66 2.85 -28.42
CA LEU A 296 -11.38 2.75 -29.70
C LEU A 296 -12.48 3.81 -29.89
N LYS A 297 -12.65 4.76 -28.95
CA LYS A 297 -13.69 5.79 -29.03
C LYS A 297 -13.25 6.99 -29.87
N ASN A 298 -13.78 7.10 -31.07
CA ASN A 298 -13.48 8.22 -31.98
C ASN A 298 -13.86 9.59 -31.41
N SER A 299 -14.85 9.68 -30.53
CA SER A 299 -15.24 10.94 -29.87
C SER A 299 -14.16 11.56 -28.99
N LEU A 300 -13.17 10.77 -28.56
CA LEU A 300 -12.04 11.24 -27.75
C LEU A 300 -10.83 11.64 -28.60
N ARG A 301 -10.86 11.41 -29.92
CA ARG A 301 -9.73 11.71 -30.82
C ARG A 301 -9.83 13.16 -31.29
N PHE A 302 -8.69 13.81 -31.54
CA PHE A 302 -8.71 15.12 -32.22
C PHE A 302 -9.11 14.92 -33.68
N SER A 303 -9.91 15.85 -34.23
CA SER A 303 -10.34 15.82 -35.63
C SER A 303 -9.18 15.75 -36.63
N ALA A 304 -7.99 16.21 -36.23
CA ALA A 304 -6.74 16.18 -36.99
C ALA A 304 -6.25 14.76 -37.36
N TYR A 305 -6.63 13.75 -36.58
CA TYR A 305 -6.13 12.38 -36.71
C TYR A 305 -7.06 11.48 -37.53
N ASP A 306 -8.18 12.01 -38.02
CA ASP A 306 -9.10 11.28 -38.90
C ASP A 306 -8.58 11.34 -40.36
N TYR A 307 -8.36 10.20 -41.00
CA TYR A 307 -7.90 10.06 -42.40
C TYR A 307 -6.50 10.59 -42.77
N GLY A 308 -5.52 10.46 -41.88
CA GLY A 308 -4.12 10.23 -42.28
C GLY A 308 -3.33 11.41 -42.88
N ARG A 309 -3.81 12.65 -42.82
CA ARG A 309 -2.98 13.85 -43.00
C ARG A 309 -3.48 15.00 -42.12
N PRO A 310 -2.71 15.46 -41.12
CA PRO A 310 -3.08 16.64 -40.36
C PRO A 310 -3.17 17.87 -41.27
N LYS A 311 -4.24 18.66 -41.15
CA LYS A 311 -4.26 20.01 -41.76
C LYS A 311 -3.55 20.97 -40.80
N GLU A 312 -2.84 21.95 -41.35
CA GLU A 312 -2.02 22.90 -40.57
C GLU A 312 -2.84 23.72 -39.54
N ALA A 313 -4.16 23.80 -39.71
CA ALA A 313 -5.08 24.47 -38.79
C ALA A 313 -5.50 23.62 -37.57
N ASP A 314 -5.11 22.35 -37.50
CA ASP A 314 -5.59 21.44 -36.46
C ASP A 314 -4.72 21.49 -35.18
N PHE A 315 -5.33 21.17 -34.03
CA PHE A 315 -4.62 21.03 -32.77
C PHE A 315 -3.83 19.71 -32.73
N ILE A 316 -2.50 19.81 -32.81
CA ILE A 316 -1.57 18.66 -32.81
C ILE A 316 -0.51 18.89 -31.73
N PRO A 317 -0.53 18.11 -30.63
CA PRO A 317 0.36 18.34 -29.49
C PRO A 317 1.76 17.73 -29.67
N PHE A 318 2.37 17.93 -30.83
CA PHE A 318 3.70 17.42 -31.18
C PHE A 318 4.59 18.54 -31.74
N LEU A 319 5.89 18.48 -31.45
CA LEU A 319 6.84 19.44 -31.96
C LEU A 319 6.91 19.39 -33.49
N ARG A 320 6.94 20.57 -34.10
CA ARG A 320 7.04 20.78 -35.54
C ARG A 320 8.49 21.02 -35.96
N GLN A 321 8.86 20.49 -37.12
CA GLN A 321 10.09 20.82 -37.83
C GLN A 321 9.75 21.42 -39.19
N THR A 322 10.52 22.44 -39.59
CA THR A 322 10.39 23.10 -40.90
C THR A 322 11.65 22.82 -41.70
N PHE A 323 11.46 22.44 -42.96
CA PHE A 323 12.56 22.25 -43.90
C PHE A 323 12.29 23.07 -45.17
N VAL A 324 13.30 23.80 -45.62
CA VAL A 324 13.25 24.54 -46.88
C VAL A 324 14.05 23.73 -47.91
N LYS A 325 13.35 23.15 -48.90
CA LYS A 325 14.02 22.51 -50.03
C LYS A 325 14.77 23.56 -50.85
N GLU A 326 15.95 23.20 -51.35
CA GLU A 326 16.69 24.02 -52.29
C GLU A 326 15.81 24.33 -53.51
N ASN A 327 15.51 25.61 -53.76
CA ASN A 327 14.58 26.16 -54.77
C ASN A 327 13.06 26.08 -54.49
N ALA A 328 12.62 25.75 -53.27
CA ALA A 328 11.20 25.88 -52.88
C ALA A 328 10.90 27.25 -52.26
N SER A 329 9.75 27.85 -52.62
CA SER A 329 9.30 29.14 -52.09
C SER A 329 8.62 29.03 -50.71
N GLU A 330 8.16 27.83 -50.35
CA GLU A 330 7.44 27.56 -49.10
C GLU A 330 8.13 26.43 -48.31
N PRO A 331 8.23 26.56 -46.97
CA PRO A 331 8.78 25.53 -46.11
C PRO A 331 7.83 24.33 -46.00
N ASP A 332 8.36 23.12 -46.11
CA ASP A 332 7.62 21.91 -45.75
C ASP A 332 7.60 21.77 -44.20
N VAL A 333 6.44 21.45 -43.64
CA VAL A 333 6.24 21.25 -42.20
C VAL A 333 5.99 19.76 -41.92
N PHE A 334 6.73 19.19 -40.98
CA PHE A 334 6.49 17.82 -40.49
C PHE A 334 6.44 17.81 -38.96
N PHE A 335 5.63 16.91 -38.41
CA PHE A 335 5.58 16.67 -36.98
C PHE A 335 6.58 15.59 -36.57
N THR A 336 7.19 15.77 -35.41
CA THR A 336 8.05 14.77 -34.78
C THR A 336 7.22 13.86 -33.87
N ASN A 337 7.87 12.87 -33.28
CA ASN A 337 7.29 12.07 -32.20
C ASN A 337 7.48 12.69 -30.79
N TYR A 338 8.11 13.87 -30.69
CA TYR A 338 8.26 14.58 -29.42
C TYR A 338 6.99 15.37 -29.11
N ILE A 339 6.48 15.16 -27.90
CA ILE A 339 5.29 15.86 -27.41
C ILE A 339 5.64 17.33 -27.15
N ASP A 340 4.77 18.23 -27.65
CA ASP A 340 4.82 19.65 -27.32
C ASP A 340 4.04 19.87 -26.01
N THR A 341 4.75 19.97 -24.88
CA THR A 341 4.11 20.06 -23.56
C THR A 341 3.30 21.34 -23.39
N GLN A 342 3.69 22.45 -24.02
CA GLN A 342 2.91 23.71 -23.98
C GLN A 342 1.53 23.54 -24.60
N ARG A 343 1.40 22.64 -25.59
CA ARG A 343 0.11 22.30 -26.18
C ARG A 343 -0.63 21.27 -25.33
N VAL A 344 0.04 20.23 -24.85
CA VAL A 344 -0.58 19.23 -23.96
C VAL A 344 -1.21 19.87 -22.71
N ASP A 345 -0.55 20.87 -22.14
CA ASP A 345 -1.05 21.58 -20.95
C ASP A 345 -2.34 22.38 -21.22
N GLN A 346 -2.67 22.66 -22.50
CA GLN A 346 -3.94 23.28 -22.90
C GLN A 346 -5.11 22.29 -22.95
N ILE A 347 -4.84 20.98 -22.89
CA ILE A 347 -5.87 19.93 -22.97
C ILE A 347 -6.54 19.78 -21.60
N GLN A 348 -7.75 20.31 -21.47
CA GLN A 348 -8.54 20.28 -20.22
C GLN A 348 -9.66 19.22 -20.22
N GLU A 349 -9.80 18.45 -21.30
CA GLU A 349 -10.79 17.38 -21.44
C GLU A 349 -10.14 16.05 -21.85
N LEU A 350 -10.85 14.95 -21.71
CA LEU A 350 -10.35 13.64 -22.12
C LEU A 350 -10.11 13.60 -23.63
N LYS A 351 -8.83 13.49 -24.02
CA LYS A 351 -8.42 13.29 -25.42
C LYS A 351 -7.38 12.21 -25.54
N ILE A 352 -7.47 11.48 -26.65
CA ILE A 352 -6.50 10.49 -27.09
C ILE A 352 -5.47 11.19 -27.97
N LEU A 353 -4.21 11.08 -27.57
CA LEU A 353 -3.06 11.49 -28.34
C LEU A 353 -2.50 10.30 -29.11
N GLU A 354 -2.23 10.52 -30.39
CA GLU A 354 -1.61 9.54 -31.26
C GLU A 354 -0.38 10.14 -31.91
N SER A 355 0.63 9.30 -32.10
CA SER A 355 1.83 9.70 -32.84
C SER A 355 1.46 10.08 -34.28
N PRO A 356 1.84 11.28 -34.76
CA PRO A 356 1.61 11.69 -36.14
C PRO A 356 2.46 10.88 -37.13
N LEU A 357 3.46 10.13 -36.64
CA LEU A 357 4.32 9.24 -37.42
C LEU A 357 3.80 7.79 -37.47
N GLY A 358 2.60 7.54 -36.93
CA GLY A 358 1.98 6.22 -36.87
C GLY A 358 2.27 5.46 -35.57
N ARG A 359 1.53 4.36 -35.37
CA ARG A 359 1.46 3.61 -34.10
C ARG A 359 2.77 2.92 -33.69
N ASP A 360 3.64 2.62 -34.64
CA ASP A 360 4.91 1.93 -34.38
C ASP A 360 6.02 2.89 -33.91
N THR A 361 5.80 4.21 -34.02
CA THR A 361 6.77 5.20 -33.56
C THR A 361 6.40 5.66 -32.15
N PRO A 362 7.28 5.46 -31.14
CA PRO A 362 6.96 5.82 -29.78
C PRO A 362 6.86 7.33 -29.61
N MET A 363 5.89 7.78 -28.81
CA MET A 363 5.77 9.17 -28.39
C MET A 363 6.82 9.47 -27.32
N ILE A 364 7.48 10.62 -27.43
CA ILE A 364 8.56 11.02 -26.51
C ILE A 364 8.13 12.21 -25.66
N ILE A 365 8.19 12.05 -24.34
CA ILE A 365 8.03 13.11 -23.35
C ILE A 365 9.43 13.46 -22.83
N SER A 366 9.94 14.62 -23.22
CA SER A 366 11.29 15.10 -22.83
C SER A 366 11.26 16.33 -21.93
N ASP A 367 10.09 16.89 -21.66
CA ASP A 367 9.88 18.11 -20.89
C ASP A 367 8.77 17.92 -19.85
N SER A 368 8.72 18.81 -18.86
CA SER A 368 7.70 18.75 -17.80
C SER A 368 6.28 18.92 -18.35
N ILE A 369 5.34 18.18 -17.78
CA ILE A 369 3.89 18.28 -18.04
C ILE A 369 3.24 18.90 -16.81
N ALA A 370 2.41 19.93 -17.02
CA ALA A 370 1.73 20.63 -15.93
C ALA A 370 0.75 19.72 -15.18
N ASP A 371 0.46 20.08 -13.93
CA ASP A 371 -0.51 19.36 -13.11
C ASP A 371 -1.94 19.46 -13.68
N SER A 372 -2.69 18.36 -13.61
CA SER A 372 -4.08 18.25 -14.04
C SER A 372 -4.66 16.93 -13.52
N THR A 373 -5.90 16.96 -13.03
CA THR A 373 -6.62 15.75 -12.64
C THR A 373 -7.18 14.97 -13.84
N VAL A 374 -7.38 15.62 -14.99
CA VAL A 374 -7.79 14.96 -16.23
C VAL A 374 -6.61 14.18 -16.81
N PRO A 375 -6.71 12.85 -16.97
CA PRO A 375 -5.61 12.03 -17.46
C PRO A 375 -5.28 12.34 -18.93
N LEU A 376 -4.02 12.17 -19.30
CA LEU A 376 -3.58 12.15 -20.69
C LEU A 376 -3.68 10.72 -21.24
N LEU A 377 -4.49 10.51 -22.28
CA LEU A 377 -4.65 9.21 -22.92
C LEU A 377 -3.68 9.13 -24.11
N LEU A 378 -2.77 8.16 -24.11
CA LEU A 378 -1.70 8.01 -25.09
C LEU A 378 -1.90 6.67 -25.84
N ASP A 379 -2.25 6.71 -27.13
CA ASP A 379 -2.44 5.51 -27.96
C ASP A 379 -1.16 5.15 -28.72
N GLY A 380 -0.40 4.21 -28.15
CA GLY A 380 0.91 3.78 -28.65
C GLY A 380 1.95 3.66 -27.54
N ASP A 381 3.16 3.29 -27.92
CA ASP A 381 4.29 3.19 -26.99
C ASP A 381 4.79 4.59 -26.59
N VAL A 382 5.22 4.73 -25.32
CA VAL A 382 5.64 6.01 -24.74
C VAL A 382 7.02 5.90 -24.11
N VAL A 383 7.87 6.88 -24.38
CA VAL A 383 9.18 7.04 -23.74
C VAL A 383 9.20 8.37 -22.99
N ILE A 384 9.41 8.31 -21.69
CA ILE A 384 9.68 9.47 -20.84
C ILE A 384 11.18 9.54 -20.61
N GLU A 385 11.82 10.62 -21.07
CA GLU A 385 13.28 10.78 -21.00
C GLU A 385 13.69 12.16 -20.48
N GLY A 386 14.03 12.20 -19.19
CA GLY A 386 14.54 13.39 -18.52
C GLY A 386 16.06 13.52 -18.69
N THR A 387 16.52 14.19 -19.75
CA THR A 387 17.95 14.55 -19.88
C THR A 387 18.36 15.64 -18.87
N ARG A 388 17.38 16.39 -18.40
CA ARG A 388 17.39 17.34 -17.28
C ARG A 388 16.29 16.93 -16.29
N ASP A 389 16.25 17.58 -15.13
CA ASP A 389 15.15 17.37 -14.19
C ASP A 389 13.83 17.83 -14.83
N ILE A 390 12.91 16.88 -15.05
CA ILE A 390 11.54 17.13 -15.54
C ILE A 390 10.53 16.65 -14.51
N THR A 391 9.31 17.20 -14.57
CA THR A 391 8.23 16.91 -13.63
C THR A 391 6.98 16.48 -14.38
N ILE A 392 6.34 15.40 -13.90
CA ILE A 392 5.07 14.90 -14.41
C ILE A 392 4.11 14.73 -13.22
N SER A 393 3.16 15.66 -13.10
CA SER A 393 2.10 15.61 -12.07
C SER A 393 0.74 15.20 -12.66
N ARG A 394 0.60 15.20 -13.99
CA ARG A 394 -0.62 14.77 -14.67
C ARG A 394 -0.65 13.24 -14.83
N PRO A 395 -1.78 12.57 -14.51
CA PRO A 395 -1.93 11.14 -14.71
C PRO A 395 -1.80 10.77 -16.19
N LEU A 396 -1.12 9.67 -16.47
CA LEU A 396 -0.90 9.17 -17.84
C LEU A 396 -1.52 7.77 -17.98
N ILE A 397 -2.25 7.53 -19.07
CA ILE A 397 -2.79 6.22 -19.41
C ILE A 397 -2.29 5.85 -20.80
N VAL A 398 -1.42 4.85 -20.87
CA VAL A 398 -0.67 4.46 -22.07
C VAL A 398 -1.22 3.14 -22.62
N ASN A 399 -1.83 3.18 -23.81
CA ASN A 399 -2.26 2.00 -24.56
C ASN A 399 -1.08 1.39 -25.35
N GLY A 400 -0.02 1.04 -24.63
CA GLY A 400 1.25 0.59 -25.21
C GLY A 400 2.27 0.27 -24.12
N ASN A 401 3.52 0.08 -24.52
CA ASN A 401 4.63 -0.06 -23.58
C ASN A 401 5.04 1.31 -23.03
N LEU A 402 5.48 1.33 -21.78
CA LEU A 402 6.05 2.54 -21.15
C LEU A 402 7.54 2.33 -20.88
N THR A 403 8.37 3.29 -21.27
CA THR A 403 9.79 3.35 -20.88
C THR A 403 10.10 4.65 -20.16
N ILE A 404 10.74 4.58 -18.98
CA ILE A 404 11.19 5.74 -18.20
C ILE A 404 12.71 5.73 -18.10
N ARG A 405 13.34 6.87 -18.42
CA ARG A 405 14.80 7.08 -18.42
C ARG A 405 15.17 8.46 -17.89
N GLY A 406 16.40 8.57 -17.36
CA GLY A 406 16.93 9.85 -16.90
C GLY A 406 16.26 10.33 -15.61
N LYS A 407 16.22 11.65 -15.40
CA LYS A 407 15.78 12.25 -14.15
C LYS A 407 14.34 12.76 -14.25
N VAL A 408 13.43 12.10 -13.57
CA VAL A 408 12.00 12.41 -13.65
C VAL A 408 11.39 12.47 -12.25
N ALA A 409 10.72 13.57 -11.95
CA ALA A 409 9.94 13.73 -10.74
C ALA A 409 8.45 13.44 -11.01
N PHE A 410 7.82 12.63 -10.15
CA PHE A 410 6.40 12.27 -10.28
C PHE A 410 5.61 12.61 -9.01
N ASN A 411 4.38 13.04 -9.21
CA ASN A 411 3.36 13.17 -8.16
C ASN A 411 2.01 12.72 -8.72
N THR A 412 1.98 11.51 -9.28
CA THR A 412 0.82 11.04 -10.05
C THR A 412 0.83 9.54 -10.27
N THR A 413 -0.26 9.06 -10.86
CA THR A 413 -0.43 7.67 -11.28
C THR A 413 -0.23 7.53 -12.79
N VAL A 414 0.53 6.53 -13.19
CA VAL A 414 0.76 6.17 -14.59
C VAL A 414 0.30 4.74 -14.82
N TYR A 415 -0.51 4.54 -15.85
CA TYR A 415 -0.97 3.22 -16.30
C TYR A 415 -0.31 2.86 -17.63
N SER A 416 0.15 1.62 -17.74
CA SER A 416 0.58 0.98 -18.99
C SER A 416 -0.27 -0.25 -19.27
N LEU A 417 -0.95 -0.29 -20.41
CA LEU A 417 -1.73 -1.47 -20.83
C LEU A 417 -0.84 -2.61 -21.35
N LYS A 418 0.50 -2.43 -21.39
CA LYS A 418 1.48 -3.47 -21.70
C LYS A 418 2.61 -3.49 -20.66
N ASP A 419 3.83 -3.80 -21.08
CA ASP A 419 5.01 -3.85 -20.22
C ASP A 419 5.47 -2.43 -19.83
N ALA A 420 6.18 -2.32 -18.71
CA ALA A 420 6.82 -1.09 -18.29
C ALA A 420 8.32 -1.31 -17.99
N PHE A 421 9.15 -0.39 -18.46
CA PHE A 421 10.60 -0.47 -18.39
C PHE A 421 11.16 0.76 -17.67
N ILE A 422 11.84 0.55 -16.55
CA ILE A 422 12.57 1.60 -15.85
C ILE A 422 14.06 1.34 -16.08
N ASP A 423 14.70 2.18 -16.89
CA ASP A 423 16.06 1.96 -17.38
C ASP A 423 16.96 3.16 -17.13
N ARG A 424 18.01 3.00 -16.31
CA ARG A 424 18.95 4.09 -15.95
C ARG A 424 18.19 5.37 -15.55
N ALA A 425 17.16 5.20 -14.73
CA ALA A 425 16.30 6.28 -14.29
C ALA A 425 16.61 6.66 -12.84
N GLU A 426 16.36 7.92 -12.53
CA GLU A 426 16.32 8.49 -11.20
C GLU A 426 14.92 9.06 -11.01
N ILE A 427 14.17 8.51 -10.04
CA ILE A 427 12.76 8.84 -9.83
C ILE A 427 12.60 9.50 -8.47
N ARG A 428 12.14 10.75 -8.47
CA ARG A 428 11.98 11.57 -7.27
C ARG A 428 10.52 12.02 -7.12
N GLY A 429 10.14 12.43 -5.92
CA GLY A 429 8.93 13.22 -5.71
C GLY A 429 9.11 14.65 -6.23
N VAL A 430 8.00 15.33 -6.49
CA VAL A 430 7.98 16.71 -7.04
C VAL A 430 8.47 17.75 -6.03
N SER A 431 8.40 17.46 -4.73
CA SER A 431 9.01 18.30 -3.70
C SER A 431 9.60 17.46 -2.57
N SER A 432 10.65 17.99 -1.94
CA SER A 432 11.30 17.38 -0.76
C SER A 432 10.43 17.42 0.50
N GLU A 433 9.37 18.21 0.51
CA GLU A 433 8.46 18.38 1.65
C GLU A 433 7.19 17.51 1.53
N GLN A 434 6.84 17.06 0.32
CA GLN A 434 5.55 16.37 0.08
C GLN A 434 5.66 14.85 -0.13
N ASP A 435 6.84 14.23 -0.01
CA ASP A 435 7.06 12.77 -0.12
C ASP A 435 6.23 12.09 -1.24
N SER A 436 6.01 12.79 -2.36
CA SER A 436 5.19 12.32 -3.47
C SER A 436 5.87 11.17 -4.21
N SER A 437 5.08 10.31 -4.83
CA SER A 437 5.58 9.08 -5.46
C SER A 437 4.98 8.86 -6.84
N LEU A 438 5.74 8.23 -7.72
CA LEU A 438 5.18 7.60 -8.91
C LEU A 438 4.33 6.40 -8.47
N VAL A 439 3.05 6.35 -8.80
CA VAL A 439 2.29 5.09 -8.75
C VAL A 439 2.20 4.54 -10.16
N LEU A 440 3.01 3.55 -10.49
CA LEU A 440 3.06 2.93 -11.81
C LEU A 440 2.35 1.57 -11.79
N LEU A 441 1.32 1.43 -12.61
CA LEU A 441 0.63 0.17 -12.82
C LEU A 441 0.84 -0.30 -14.26
N ALA A 442 1.34 -1.52 -14.44
CA ALA A 442 1.48 -2.15 -15.74
C ALA A 442 0.59 -3.39 -15.82
N LYS A 443 -0.13 -3.55 -16.95
CA LYS A 443 -0.86 -4.79 -17.26
C LYS A 443 0.12 -5.94 -17.48
N GLY A 444 1.25 -5.61 -18.11
CA GLY A 444 2.36 -6.51 -18.39
C GLY A 444 3.38 -6.55 -17.27
N LYS A 445 4.60 -7.00 -17.62
CA LYS A 445 5.72 -7.09 -16.69
C LYS A 445 6.34 -5.73 -16.45
N ILE A 446 6.86 -5.54 -15.23
CA ILE A 446 7.73 -4.41 -14.90
C ILE A 446 9.18 -4.90 -14.88
N LEU A 447 10.04 -4.24 -15.64
CA LEU A 447 11.48 -4.49 -15.64
C LEU A 447 12.23 -3.25 -15.16
N LEU A 448 12.90 -3.39 -14.01
CA LEU A 448 13.87 -2.41 -13.51
C LEU A 448 15.27 -2.86 -13.95
N ASN A 449 15.95 -2.05 -14.74
CA ASN A 449 17.24 -2.41 -15.30
C ASN A 449 18.26 -1.28 -15.23
N ARG A 450 19.53 -1.66 -15.06
CA ARG A 450 20.69 -0.76 -15.09
C ARG A 450 20.55 0.47 -14.17
N ILE A 451 19.91 0.31 -13.02
CA ILE A 451 19.81 1.35 -11.99
C ILE A 451 21.17 1.42 -11.27
N ASP A 452 21.86 2.56 -11.40
CA ASP A 452 23.18 2.80 -10.80
C ASP A 452 24.15 1.60 -10.94
N GLU A 453 24.23 1.05 -12.16
CA GLU A 453 24.96 -0.17 -12.48
C GLU A 453 26.45 -0.07 -12.08
N PHE A 454 26.93 -1.01 -11.26
CA PHE A 454 28.28 -1.12 -10.70
C PHE A 454 28.79 0.14 -9.97
N ARG A 455 27.88 1.04 -9.57
CA ARG A 455 28.19 2.16 -8.68
C ARG A 455 28.16 1.69 -7.23
N ASN A 456 28.67 2.56 -6.34
CA ASN A 456 28.64 2.41 -4.87
C ASN A 456 27.79 3.49 -4.19
N SER A 457 27.13 4.35 -4.97
CA SER A 457 26.18 5.36 -4.50
C SER A 457 24.85 5.15 -5.21
N SER A 458 23.73 5.24 -4.48
CA SER A 458 22.39 5.07 -5.03
C SER A 458 21.68 6.40 -5.25
N SER A 459 20.86 6.43 -6.28
CA SER A 459 19.81 7.42 -6.50
C SER A 459 18.48 6.84 -6.00
N PRO A 460 17.61 7.63 -5.35
CA PRO A 460 16.32 7.11 -4.91
C PRO A 460 15.40 6.84 -6.11
N LEU A 461 14.57 5.80 -5.97
CA LEU A 461 13.41 5.52 -6.80
C LEU A 461 12.17 5.67 -5.92
N GLN A 462 11.56 6.85 -5.91
CA GLN A 462 10.33 7.12 -5.16
C GLN A 462 9.11 6.64 -5.95
N ALA A 463 8.74 5.37 -5.78
CA ALA A 463 7.67 4.76 -6.56
C ALA A 463 6.98 3.58 -5.87
N PHE A 464 5.67 3.47 -6.12
CA PHE A 464 4.88 2.26 -5.94
C PHE A 464 4.64 1.63 -7.32
N LEU A 465 5.08 0.40 -7.49
CA LEU A 465 5.08 -0.32 -8.76
C LEU A 465 4.18 -1.54 -8.64
N TYR A 466 3.23 -1.69 -9.57
CA TYR A 466 2.31 -2.83 -9.61
C TYR A 466 2.28 -3.49 -10.99
N SER A 467 2.49 -4.80 -11.03
CA SER A 467 2.39 -5.64 -12.23
C SER A 467 1.14 -6.54 -12.15
N ASP A 468 0.18 -6.37 -13.08
CA ASP A 468 -0.98 -7.28 -13.26
C ASP A 468 -0.62 -8.55 -14.06
N SER A 469 0.64 -8.72 -14.45
CA SER A 469 1.09 -9.89 -15.19
C SER A 469 1.19 -11.15 -14.30
N GLU A 470 0.73 -12.28 -14.82
CA GLU A 470 0.93 -13.61 -14.22
C GLU A 470 2.34 -14.17 -14.46
N GLN A 471 3.11 -13.57 -15.38
CA GLN A 471 4.50 -13.93 -15.63
C GLN A 471 5.43 -13.38 -14.55
N PRO A 472 6.60 -14.02 -14.31
CA PRO A 472 7.52 -13.58 -13.26
C PRO A 472 8.05 -12.16 -13.47
N THR A 473 7.81 -11.30 -12.49
CA THR A 473 8.46 -9.98 -12.34
C THR A 473 9.80 -10.19 -11.64
N ARG A 474 10.88 -9.56 -12.15
CA ARG A 474 12.24 -9.76 -11.60
C ARG A 474 12.94 -8.45 -11.30
N VAL A 475 13.59 -8.42 -10.14
CA VAL A 475 14.51 -7.34 -9.74
C VAL A 475 15.91 -7.91 -9.61
N TYR A 476 16.87 -7.24 -10.24
CA TYR A 476 18.30 -7.59 -10.17
C TYR A 476 19.10 -6.46 -9.53
N ALA A 477 19.17 -6.46 -8.20
CA ALA A 477 20.03 -5.62 -7.37
C ALA A 477 21.36 -6.33 -7.06
N VAL A 478 21.98 -6.91 -8.09
CA VAL A 478 23.27 -7.60 -7.98
C VAL A 478 24.38 -6.71 -8.52
N GLY A 479 24.41 -6.46 -9.83
CA GLY A 479 25.30 -5.44 -10.41
C GLY A 479 24.77 -4.02 -10.20
N SER A 480 23.45 -3.85 -10.18
CA SER A 480 22.76 -2.59 -9.89
C SER A 480 22.72 -2.30 -8.38
N ILE A 481 22.59 -1.03 -8.00
CA ILE A 481 22.09 -0.65 -6.67
C ILE A 481 20.68 -0.11 -6.85
N VAL A 482 19.71 -0.70 -6.16
CA VAL A 482 18.30 -0.35 -6.24
C VAL A 482 17.85 0.14 -4.87
N ASN A 483 17.47 1.42 -4.80
CA ASN A 483 16.95 2.04 -3.59
C ASN A 483 15.53 2.53 -3.86
N ILE A 484 14.53 1.78 -3.41
CA ILE A 484 13.11 2.10 -3.63
C ILE A 484 12.51 2.68 -2.36
N LYS A 485 11.98 3.89 -2.46
CA LYS A 485 11.10 4.48 -1.44
C LYS A 485 9.66 4.35 -1.92
N GLY A 486 8.95 3.36 -1.40
CA GLY A 486 7.61 2.98 -1.86
C GLY A 486 7.45 1.47 -1.83
N GLY A 487 6.99 0.88 -2.93
CA GLY A 487 6.68 -0.55 -2.97
C GLY A 487 6.79 -1.18 -4.35
N LEU A 488 7.02 -2.50 -4.40
CA LEU A 488 6.94 -3.30 -5.61
C LEU A 488 6.04 -4.51 -5.36
N PHE A 489 4.99 -4.62 -6.15
CA PHE A 489 4.01 -5.69 -6.04
C PHE A 489 3.71 -6.32 -7.39
N SER A 490 3.45 -7.63 -7.37
CA SER A 490 3.13 -8.41 -8.58
C SER A 490 1.95 -9.34 -8.32
N LYS A 491 1.02 -9.43 -9.27
CA LYS A 491 -0.04 -10.44 -9.25
C LYS A 491 0.51 -11.85 -9.49
N GLY A 492 1.45 -11.98 -10.42
CA GLY A 492 2.23 -13.20 -10.63
C GLY A 492 3.47 -13.28 -9.75
N PRO A 493 4.34 -14.29 -9.95
CA PRO A 493 5.57 -14.46 -9.18
C PRO A 493 6.45 -13.20 -9.16
N LEU A 494 7.03 -12.89 -8.01
CA LEU A 494 8.01 -11.82 -7.84
C LEU A 494 9.35 -12.41 -7.37
N GLU A 495 10.39 -12.25 -8.18
CA GLU A 495 11.74 -12.74 -7.88
C GLU A 495 12.70 -11.55 -7.68
N VAL A 496 13.14 -11.37 -6.45
CA VAL A 496 14.09 -10.33 -6.07
C VAL A 496 15.46 -10.93 -5.84
N ASN A 497 16.47 -10.34 -6.48
CA ASN A 497 17.85 -10.81 -6.41
C ASN A 497 18.73 -9.69 -5.89
N THR A 498 19.44 -9.95 -4.80
CA THR A 498 20.24 -8.91 -4.12
C THR A 498 21.59 -9.44 -3.68
N PHE A 499 22.62 -8.65 -3.92
CA PHE A 499 23.95 -8.86 -3.35
C PHE A 499 24.23 -7.82 -2.26
N ARG A 500 24.94 -8.23 -1.22
CA ARG A 500 25.39 -7.34 -0.15
C ARG A 500 26.90 -7.13 -0.24
N GLY A 501 27.28 -5.91 -0.59
CA GLY A 501 28.67 -5.54 -0.84
C GLY A 501 28.86 -4.61 -2.02
N SER A 502 30.12 -4.50 -2.43
CA SER A 502 30.57 -3.55 -3.44
C SER A 502 31.32 -4.24 -4.58
N PHE A 503 31.52 -3.49 -5.66
CA PHE A 503 32.35 -3.89 -6.77
C PHE A 503 33.59 -2.99 -6.85
N LYS A 504 34.72 -3.56 -7.25
CA LYS A 504 35.92 -2.78 -7.58
C LYS A 504 35.63 -1.85 -8.75
N SER A 505 36.20 -0.65 -8.70
CA SER A 505 36.18 0.27 -9.83
C SER A 505 37.04 -0.30 -10.96
N LEU A 506 36.42 -0.61 -12.10
CA LEU A 506 37.09 -1.07 -13.31
C LEU A 506 37.06 0.05 -14.37
N PRO A 507 37.98 0.05 -15.35
CA PRO A 507 37.94 1.00 -16.46
C PRO A 507 36.60 0.99 -17.20
N GLN A 508 36.09 2.14 -17.67
CA GLN A 508 34.76 2.25 -18.28
C GLN A 508 34.51 1.34 -19.51
N GLN A 509 35.56 0.98 -20.24
CA GLN A 509 35.47 0.07 -21.40
C GLN A 509 35.53 -1.42 -21.02
N THR A 510 35.59 -1.72 -19.74
CA THR A 510 35.71 -3.10 -19.26
C THR A 510 34.44 -3.88 -19.53
N ASN A 511 34.61 -5.12 -19.97
CA ASN A 511 33.49 -6.00 -20.20
C ASN A 511 32.73 -6.28 -18.88
N LYS A 512 31.39 -6.26 -18.91
CA LYS A 512 30.56 -6.33 -17.68
C LYS A 512 30.80 -7.61 -16.88
N GLN A 513 31.13 -8.71 -17.56
CA GLN A 513 31.49 -10.01 -16.98
C GLN A 513 32.69 -9.88 -16.03
N ALA A 514 33.61 -8.94 -16.27
CA ALA A 514 34.80 -8.76 -15.45
C ALA A 514 34.48 -8.32 -14.03
N TYR A 515 33.37 -7.60 -13.81
CA TYR A 515 32.91 -7.24 -12.46
C TYR A 515 32.59 -8.47 -11.60
N PHE A 516 32.20 -9.58 -12.23
CA PHE A 516 31.84 -10.84 -11.56
C PHE A 516 33.01 -11.84 -11.45
N THR A 517 34.19 -11.49 -11.94
CA THR A 517 35.40 -12.30 -11.76
C THR A 517 35.78 -12.37 -10.27
N PRO A 518 36.28 -13.53 -9.77
CA PRO A 518 36.72 -13.66 -8.39
C PRO A 518 37.64 -12.51 -7.93
N GLY A 519 37.30 -11.89 -6.80
CA GLY A 519 38.04 -10.77 -6.23
C GLY A 519 37.61 -9.37 -6.71
N ASN A 520 36.67 -9.26 -7.66
CA ASN A 520 36.09 -7.97 -8.08
C ASN A 520 34.75 -7.64 -7.41
N ALA A 521 33.98 -8.67 -7.01
CA ALA A 521 32.87 -8.53 -6.07
C ALA A 521 33.38 -8.75 -4.64
N ILE A 522 33.10 -7.80 -3.75
CA ILE A 522 33.53 -7.81 -2.35
C ILE A 522 32.26 -7.90 -1.50
N SER A 523 31.98 -9.08 -0.96
CA SER A 523 30.82 -9.30 -0.10
C SER A 523 31.03 -8.68 1.27
N SER A 524 29.99 -8.06 1.83
CA SER A 524 30.01 -7.45 3.16
C SER A 524 28.87 -7.99 4.03
N PRO A 525 29.05 -8.16 5.34
CA PRO A 525 27.94 -8.44 6.25
C PRO A 525 27.14 -7.19 6.63
N ASP A 526 27.68 -5.99 6.38
CA ASP A 526 27.07 -4.72 6.76
C ASP A 526 25.73 -4.48 6.04
N VAL A 527 24.72 -4.00 6.78
CA VAL A 527 23.40 -3.68 6.24
C VAL A 527 23.41 -2.48 5.31
N ASP A 528 24.31 -1.53 5.54
CA ASP A 528 24.42 -0.34 4.71
C ASP A 528 25.04 -0.67 3.33
N ASP A 529 25.71 -1.81 3.20
CA ASP A 529 26.24 -2.34 1.94
C ASP A 529 25.20 -3.16 1.13
N SER A 530 23.94 -3.19 1.55
CA SER A 530 22.88 -3.86 0.80
C SER A 530 22.64 -3.15 -0.54
N ARG A 531 22.76 -3.88 -1.66
CA ARG A 531 22.46 -3.31 -2.98
C ARG A 531 20.97 -3.23 -3.29
N LEU A 532 20.13 -3.87 -2.48
CA LEU A 532 18.69 -3.63 -2.45
C LEU A 532 18.29 -3.01 -1.12
N VAL A 533 17.83 -1.77 -1.18
CA VAL A 533 17.22 -1.07 -0.04
C VAL A 533 15.80 -0.73 -0.45
N MET A 534 14.84 -1.10 0.39
CA MET A 534 13.45 -0.71 0.20
C MET A 534 12.88 -0.14 1.49
N GLU A 535 12.25 1.02 1.39
CA GLU A 535 11.67 1.74 2.52
C GLU A 535 10.24 2.15 2.16
N TYR A 536 9.29 1.86 3.04
CA TYR A 536 7.91 2.26 2.86
C TYR A 536 7.80 3.79 2.85
N ASN A 537 6.99 4.33 1.94
CA ASN A 537 6.71 5.75 1.87
C ASN A 537 5.22 6.04 2.06
N GLU A 538 4.83 6.47 3.26
CA GLU A 538 3.44 6.86 3.57
C GLU A 538 2.98 8.12 2.82
N GLY A 539 3.92 8.92 2.29
CA GLY A 539 3.64 10.11 1.48
C GLY A 539 2.79 9.84 0.23
N VAL A 540 2.71 8.59 -0.23
CA VAL A 540 1.81 8.17 -1.31
C VAL A 540 0.33 8.50 -1.04
N PHE A 541 -0.09 8.57 0.22
CA PHE A 541 -1.46 8.96 0.58
C PHE A 541 -1.68 10.48 0.57
N ARG A 542 -0.68 11.29 0.19
CA ARG A 542 -0.87 12.74 -0.03
C ARG A 542 -1.41 13.05 -1.43
N GLN A 543 -1.26 12.12 -2.39
CA GLN A 543 -1.74 12.26 -3.78
C GLN A 543 -3.06 11.52 -4.06
N ILE A 544 -3.92 11.47 -3.03
CA ILE A 544 -5.17 10.70 -2.97
C ILE A 544 -6.03 10.75 -4.24
N GLU A 545 -6.21 11.92 -4.86
CA GLU A 545 -7.06 12.09 -6.05
C GLU A 545 -6.55 11.32 -7.28
N THR A 546 -5.23 11.14 -7.34
CA THR A 546 -4.58 10.40 -8.43
C THR A 546 -4.51 8.90 -8.17
N LEU A 547 -4.76 8.44 -6.94
CA LEU A 547 -4.56 7.03 -6.60
C LEU A 547 -5.53 6.10 -7.36
N PRO A 548 -5.02 4.92 -7.77
CA PRO A 548 -5.85 3.84 -8.30
C PRO A 548 -6.88 3.39 -7.24
N VAL A 549 -7.99 2.83 -7.70
CA VAL A 549 -8.99 2.19 -6.84
C VAL A 549 -9.33 0.82 -7.39
N THR A 550 -9.57 -0.14 -6.51
CA THR A 550 -10.04 -1.48 -6.89
C THR A 550 -11.57 -1.54 -6.89
N ASN A 551 -12.14 -2.60 -7.46
CA ASN A 551 -13.59 -2.81 -7.56
C ASN A 551 -14.22 -3.35 -6.28
N GLN A 552 -13.48 -3.37 -5.17
CA GLN A 552 -13.90 -3.95 -3.90
C GLN A 552 -13.54 -3.03 -2.74
N LEU A 553 -14.32 -3.10 -1.66
CA LEU A 553 -14.03 -2.38 -0.43
C LEU A 553 -13.30 -3.30 0.54
N GLN A 554 -12.21 -2.79 1.10
CA GLN A 554 -11.41 -3.43 2.13
C GLN A 554 -11.67 -2.74 3.47
N LEU A 555 -11.63 -3.53 4.54
CA LEU A 555 -11.83 -3.05 5.90
C LEU A 555 -10.52 -3.14 6.68
N PHE A 556 -10.00 -1.98 7.10
CA PHE A 556 -8.90 -1.92 8.06
C PHE A 556 -9.45 -1.52 9.42
N VAL A 557 -9.13 -2.32 10.43
CA VAL A 557 -9.71 -2.20 11.76
C VAL A 557 -8.64 -1.70 12.72
N GLY A 558 -8.88 -0.54 13.31
CA GLY A 558 -8.00 0.08 14.31
C GLY A 558 -8.10 -0.61 15.67
N GLN A 559 -7.26 -0.19 16.61
CA GLN A 559 -7.32 -0.70 17.98
C GLN A 559 -8.56 -0.17 18.72
N GLN A 560 -9.08 -0.97 19.65
CA GLN A 560 -10.15 -0.55 20.54
C GLN A 560 -9.59 0.35 21.65
N LEU A 561 -10.14 1.54 21.78
CA LEU A 561 -9.72 2.55 22.76
C LEU A 561 -10.83 2.75 23.80
N LYS A 562 -10.48 2.70 25.08
CA LYS A 562 -11.39 3.06 26.18
C LYS A 562 -11.55 4.58 26.21
N LYS A 563 -12.79 5.06 26.26
CA LYS A 563 -13.12 6.50 26.30
C LYS A 563 -13.30 7.00 27.73
#